data_AF-A0A955AS42-F1
#
_entry.id   AF-A0A955AS42-F1
#
_cell.length_a   1.000
_cell.length_b   1.000
_cell.length_c   1.000
_cell.angle_alpha   90.00
_cell.angle_beta   90.00
_cell.angle_gamma   90.00
#
_symmetry.space_group_name_H-M   'P 1'
#
loop_
_entity.id
_entity.type
_entity.pdbx_description
1 polymer ?
#
loop_
_entity_poly.entity_id
_entity_poly.type
_entity_poly.pdbx_seq_one_letter_code
_entity_poly.pdbx_strand_id
1 'polypeptide(L)'
;MRSFLFVIAASFSLLTASACSQQTSSTDRATVREYQYEVKPDHEAFQAFHPKKAPPVGDLLLKPGDRLAICGDSITEQKMYSRIIETYLTVCVPHLNVTVRQYGWSGEKTDGFLRRMEKDCLTFEPTVATLAYGMNDSRYRPFDVTNGQWYEDHYSAIVRKFKDKGVRVVVGSPGCAGKLATWVKSRSGSLQDHNLNLCALRDIAIDVAEKEDVRFADIFWPMYQAQVFAPGQHEATEENPYEVAGSDGIHPGWAGHVIMAWSFLRSMGLDGEIGTIHVNLHDKTASASDGHSVDAFDGNELTITSRRYPVCADGNLHDDGSIRSGMTLVPFHEDLNRFVLKLEVPDAGRYRITWGETAREFTAEELAHGINLAREFPENPFSTAFQKVD
;
A
#
# COMPACT_ATOMS: atom_id res chain seq x y z
N MET A 1 -37.57 -4.74 75.02
CA MET A 1 -37.42 -6.22 74.91
C MET A 1 -36.03 -6.48 74.34
N ARG A 2 -35.07 -6.96 75.15
CA ARG A 2 -34.68 -8.38 75.31
C ARG A 2 -34.27 -8.99 73.95
N SER A 3 -33.11 -9.61 73.70
CA SER A 3 -31.97 -10.02 74.53
C SER A 3 -31.01 -10.91 73.69
N PHE A 4 -29.70 -10.89 74.04
CA PHE A 4 -28.64 -11.93 73.99
C PHE A 4 -28.30 -12.64 72.65
N LEU A 5 -27.06 -12.59 72.13
CA LEU A 5 -25.74 -13.12 72.60
C LEU A 5 -25.58 -14.64 72.37
N PHE A 6 -24.63 -15.03 71.52
CA PHE A 6 -23.71 -16.14 71.81
C PHE A 6 -22.34 -15.88 71.18
N VAL A 7 -21.35 -15.77 72.06
CA VAL A 7 -19.91 -15.83 71.78
C VAL A 7 -19.49 -17.26 72.02
N ILE A 8 -18.72 -17.85 71.10
CA ILE A 8 -17.83 -18.96 71.42
C ILE A 8 -16.44 -18.55 70.96
N ALA A 9 -15.62 -18.17 71.93
CA ALA A 9 -14.18 -18.11 71.79
C ALA A 9 -13.61 -19.48 72.17
N ALA A 10 -12.77 -20.05 71.31
CA ALA A 10 -11.84 -21.09 71.70
C ALA A 10 -10.44 -20.61 71.29
N SER A 11 -9.70 -20.16 72.29
CA SER A 11 -8.29 -19.80 72.21
C SER A 11 -7.45 -21.06 72.28
N PHE A 12 -6.55 -21.26 71.32
CA PHE A 12 -5.32 -22.03 71.53
C PHE A 12 -4.17 -21.30 70.84
N SER A 13 -3.29 -20.71 71.64
CA SER A 13 -1.89 -20.43 71.29
C SER A 13 -1.13 -21.76 71.37
N LEU A 14 -0.09 -22.10 70.61
CA LEU A 14 1.09 -21.37 70.16
C LEU A 14 1.85 -22.31 69.19
N LEU A 15 2.51 -21.77 68.16
CA LEU A 15 3.89 -22.06 67.72
C LEU A 15 4.06 -21.88 66.21
N THR A 16 5.04 -21.04 65.90
CA THR A 16 5.51 -20.57 64.61
C THR A 16 6.17 -21.67 63.77
N ALA A 17 5.83 -21.74 62.49
CA ALA A 17 6.71 -22.23 61.44
C ALA A 17 6.54 -21.36 60.20
N SER A 18 7.55 -20.54 59.90
CA SER A 18 7.65 -19.81 58.62
C SER A 18 7.81 -20.83 57.49
N ALA A 19 6.76 -21.01 56.69
CA ALA A 19 6.86 -21.70 55.41
C ALA A 19 6.76 -20.65 54.29
N CYS A 20 7.85 -20.54 53.55
CA CYS A 20 8.03 -19.68 52.38
C CYS A 20 6.91 -19.95 51.36
N SER A 21 6.02 -18.98 51.10
CA SER A 21 5.07 -19.08 50.00
C SER A 21 5.83 -18.86 48.70
N GLN A 22 6.11 -19.93 47.96
CA GLN A 22 6.47 -19.82 46.56
C GLN A 22 5.28 -19.23 45.81
N GLN A 23 5.39 -17.97 45.39
CA GLN A 23 4.58 -17.42 44.31
C GLN A 23 4.90 -18.26 43.07
N THR A 24 4.03 -19.22 42.77
CA THR A 24 3.96 -19.81 41.44
C THR A 24 3.52 -18.70 40.49
N SER A 25 4.47 -18.11 39.77
CA SER A 25 4.18 -17.27 38.62
C SER A 25 3.31 -18.08 37.67
N SER A 26 2.06 -17.66 37.46
CA SER A 26 1.28 -18.14 36.33
C SER A 26 2.03 -17.71 35.07
N THR A 27 2.76 -18.62 34.46
CA THR A 27 3.23 -18.45 33.08
C THR A 27 1.99 -18.33 32.23
N ASP A 28 1.75 -17.13 31.69
CA ASP A 28 0.79 -16.94 30.61
C ASP A 28 1.08 -18.02 29.57
N ARG A 29 0.09 -18.89 29.33
CA ARG A 29 0.19 -19.90 28.28
C ARG A 29 0.41 -19.13 26.99
N ALA A 30 1.60 -19.31 26.40
CA ALA A 30 1.89 -18.81 25.07
C ALA A 30 0.73 -19.19 24.14
N THR A 31 -0.07 -18.20 23.74
CA THR A 31 -1.08 -18.39 22.72
C THR A 31 -0.36 -18.85 21.47
N VAL A 32 -0.57 -20.11 21.08
CA VAL A 32 -0.10 -20.64 19.79
C VAL A 32 -0.86 -19.86 18.73
N ARG A 33 -0.26 -18.79 18.20
CA ARG A 33 -0.78 -18.10 17.01
C ARG A 33 -0.45 -19.00 15.82
N GLU A 34 -1.48 -19.47 15.13
CA GLU A 34 -1.31 -20.16 13.86
C GLU A 34 -0.67 -19.19 12.86
N TYR A 35 0.54 -19.50 12.41
CA TYR A 35 1.23 -18.69 11.40
C TYR A 35 0.52 -18.91 10.05
N GLN A 36 -0.15 -17.87 9.56
CA GLN A 36 -0.70 -17.85 8.22
C GLN A 36 0.35 -17.33 7.24
N TYR A 37 0.37 -17.90 6.05
CA TYR A 37 1.30 -17.55 4.98
C TYR A 37 0.53 -17.01 3.76
N GLU A 38 1.20 -16.20 2.93
CA GLU A 38 0.61 -15.85 1.64
C GLU A 38 0.45 -17.08 0.75
N VAL A 39 -0.58 -17.04 -0.09
CA VAL A 39 -0.71 -17.99 -1.19
C VAL A 39 0.39 -17.68 -2.20
N LYS A 40 1.16 -18.70 -2.56
CA LYS A 40 2.26 -18.57 -3.51
C LYS A 40 1.78 -18.89 -4.92
N PRO A 41 2.21 -18.12 -5.93
CA PRO A 41 2.08 -18.56 -7.31
C PRO A 41 2.75 -19.91 -7.52
N ASP A 42 2.16 -20.76 -8.36
CA ASP A 42 2.74 -22.04 -8.76
C ASP A 42 3.88 -21.82 -9.78
N HIS A 43 5.03 -21.38 -9.27
CA HIS A 43 6.21 -21.08 -10.08
C HIS A 43 7.49 -21.25 -9.26
N GLU A 44 8.58 -21.73 -9.87
CA GLU A 44 9.81 -22.12 -9.18
C GLU A 44 10.45 -20.99 -8.35
N ALA A 45 10.37 -19.75 -8.85
CA ALA A 45 10.89 -18.56 -8.18
C ALA A 45 10.31 -18.37 -6.76
N PHE A 46 9.09 -18.87 -6.49
CA PHE A 46 8.42 -18.71 -5.19
C PHE A 46 8.60 -19.90 -4.26
N GLN A 47 9.29 -20.97 -4.67
CA GLN A 47 9.41 -22.19 -3.86
C GLN A 47 10.14 -21.94 -2.54
N ALA A 48 11.22 -21.16 -2.57
CA ALA A 48 12.03 -20.85 -1.39
C ALA A 48 11.36 -19.88 -0.39
N PHE A 49 10.26 -19.23 -0.80
CA PHE A 49 9.60 -18.21 0.03
C PHE A 49 8.48 -18.82 0.88
N HIS A 50 8.37 -18.30 2.10
CA HIS A 50 7.28 -18.58 3.05
C HIS A 50 6.84 -17.28 3.74
N PRO A 51 6.37 -16.28 2.97
CA PRO A 51 6.05 -14.95 3.51
C PRO A 51 4.86 -15.05 4.47
N LYS A 52 4.97 -14.41 5.63
CA LYS A 52 3.85 -14.24 6.57
C LYS A 52 2.68 -13.56 5.85
N LYS A 53 1.45 -14.00 6.14
CA LYS A 53 0.23 -13.35 5.62
C LYS A 53 0.21 -11.89 6.07
N ALA A 54 0.15 -10.96 5.11
CA ALA A 54 0.00 -9.55 5.42
C ALA A 54 -1.36 -9.29 6.09
N PRO A 55 -1.42 -8.38 7.08
CA PRO A 55 -2.69 -8.00 7.68
C PRO A 55 -3.62 -7.40 6.62
N PRO A 56 -4.95 -7.59 6.75
CA PRO A 56 -5.90 -7.00 5.83
C PRO A 56 -5.81 -5.47 5.86
N VAL A 57 -6.07 -4.86 4.72
CA VAL A 57 -6.30 -3.41 4.64
C VAL A 57 -7.51 -3.06 5.50
N GLY A 58 -7.38 -2.05 6.36
CA GLY A 58 -8.49 -1.55 7.16
C GLY A 58 -9.12 -0.30 6.56
N ASP A 59 -10.12 0.25 7.27
CA ASP A 59 -10.82 1.48 6.88
C ASP A 59 -9.90 2.67 6.63
N LEU A 60 -10.44 3.67 5.91
CA LEU A 60 -9.77 4.91 5.55
C LEU A 60 -9.05 5.55 6.75
N LEU A 61 -7.73 5.58 6.65
CA LEU A 61 -6.84 6.11 7.68
C LEU A 61 -6.82 7.65 7.65
N LEU A 62 -6.87 8.22 6.44
CA LEU A 62 -6.74 9.66 6.19
C LEU A 62 -7.99 10.43 6.65
N LYS A 63 -7.76 11.67 7.08
CA LYS A 63 -8.77 12.63 7.49
C LYS A 63 -8.61 13.94 6.72
N PRO A 64 -9.70 14.72 6.55
CA PRO A 64 -9.62 16.04 5.95
C PRO A 64 -8.54 16.92 6.59
N GLY A 65 -7.66 17.49 5.77
CA GLY A 65 -6.58 18.38 6.19
C GLY A 65 -5.32 17.67 6.74
N ASP A 66 -5.19 16.36 6.53
CA ASP A 66 -4.01 15.63 6.96
C ASP A 66 -2.72 16.12 6.29
N ARG A 67 -1.61 16.02 7.03
CA ARG A 67 -0.25 16.31 6.56
C ARG A 67 0.51 14.99 6.49
N LEU A 68 0.67 14.47 5.29
CA LEU A 68 1.31 13.19 5.02
C LEU A 68 2.83 13.37 4.85
N ALA A 69 3.60 12.74 5.73
CA ALA A 69 5.04 12.57 5.59
C ALA A 69 5.36 11.24 4.88
N ILE A 70 6.04 11.29 3.75
CA ILE A 70 6.53 10.09 3.04
C ILE A 70 8.01 9.92 3.32
N CYS A 71 8.39 8.94 4.14
CA CYS A 71 9.77 8.77 4.60
C CYS A 71 10.39 7.50 4.03
N GLY A 72 11.66 7.55 3.65
CA GLY A 72 12.39 6.38 3.15
C GLY A 72 13.81 6.72 2.72
N ASP A 73 14.43 5.81 1.97
CA ASP A 73 15.82 5.92 1.54
C ASP A 73 15.96 6.52 0.11
N SER A 74 16.96 6.08 -0.66
CA SER A 74 17.21 6.51 -2.04
C SER A 74 16.01 6.31 -2.95
N ILE A 75 15.23 5.23 -2.77
CA ILE A 75 14.06 4.97 -3.61
C ILE A 75 13.00 6.06 -3.38
N THR A 76 12.88 6.55 -2.14
CA THR A 76 11.99 7.68 -1.83
C THR A 76 12.54 9.00 -2.35
N GLU A 77 13.86 9.19 -2.31
CA GLU A 77 14.51 10.38 -2.85
C GLU A 77 14.32 10.53 -4.38
N GLN A 78 14.01 9.45 -5.11
CA GLN A 78 13.62 9.51 -6.53
C GLN A 78 12.30 10.28 -6.77
N LYS A 79 11.45 10.42 -5.73
CA LYS A 79 10.16 11.13 -5.73
C LYS A 79 9.06 10.56 -6.61
N MET A 80 9.27 9.41 -7.24
CA MET A 80 8.34 8.87 -8.22
C MET A 80 7.05 8.33 -7.56
N TYR A 81 7.13 7.35 -6.66
CA TYR A 81 5.93 6.85 -5.96
C TYR A 81 5.28 7.92 -5.07
N SER A 82 6.07 8.83 -4.49
CA SER A 82 5.52 9.93 -3.69
C SER A 82 4.71 10.91 -4.55
N ARG A 83 5.15 11.17 -5.79
CA ARG A 83 4.39 11.96 -6.76
C ARG A 83 3.07 11.28 -7.08
N ILE A 84 3.09 9.98 -7.40
CA ILE A 84 1.86 9.22 -7.70
C ILE A 84 0.87 9.30 -6.53
N ILE A 85 1.35 9.15 -5.28
CA ILE A 85 0.51 9.28 -4.09
C ILE A 85 -0.07 10.70 -3.98
N GLU A 86 0.75 11.74 -4.11
CA GLU A 86 0.29 13.14 -4.00
C GLU A 86 -0.71 13.50 -5.10
N THR A 87 -0.44 13.11 -6.35
CA THR A 87 -1.34 13.30 -7.49
C THR A 87 -2.68 12.61 -7.20
N TYR A 88 -2.66 11.34 -6.78
CA TYR A 88 -3.88 10.59 -6.43
C TYR A 88 -4.70 11.29 -5.35
N LEU A 89 -4.07 11.68 -4.25
CA LEU A 89 -4.76 12.34 -3.12
C LEU A 89 -5.36 13.69 -3.55
N THR A 90 -4.69 14.39 -4.47
CA THR A 90 -5.13 15.69 -4.97
C THR A 90 -6.33 15.58 -5.90
N VAL A 91 -6.33 14.63 -6.84
CA VAL A 91 -7.34 14.61 -7.91
C VAL A 91 -8.43 13.55 -7.72
N CYS A 92 -8.11 12.41 -7.11
CA CYS A 92 -9.07 11.31 -6.91
C CYS A 92 -9.91 11.50 -5.63
N VAL A 93 -9.32 12.09 -4.58
CA VAL A 93 -9.96 12.33 -3.28
C VAL A 93 -9.75 13.76 -2.74
N PRO A 94 -10.01 14.82 -3.54
CA PRO A 94 -9.72 16.21 -3.16
C PRO A 94 -10.44 16.67 -1.89
N HIS A 95 -11.55 16.05 -1.54
CA HIS A 95 -12.30 16.34 -0.32
C HIS A 95 -11.49 16.07 0.95
N LEU A 96 -10.46 15.21 0.89
CA LEU A 96 -9.54 14.99 2.00
C LEU A 96 -8.53 16.14 2.15
N ASN A 97 -8.28 16.94 1.12
CA ASN A 97 -7.40 18.11 1.17
C ASN A 97 -6.07 17.83 1.91
N VAL A 98 -5.44 16.70 1.57
CA VAL A 98 -4.19 16.24 2.20
C VAL A 98 -3.03 17.00 1.59
N THR A 99 -2.09 17.45 2.42
CA THR A 99 -0.80 17.98 1.95
C THR A 99 0.30 16.94 2.13
N VAL A 100 1.21 16.83 1.17
CA VAL A 100 2.26 15.79 1.18
C VAL A 100 3.64 16.44 1.29
N ARG A 101 4.55 15.79 2.05
CA ARG A 101 5.98 16.11 2.08
C ARG A 101 6.80 14.83 2.10
N GLN A 102 7.82 14.75 1.25
CA GLN A 102 8.73 13.63 1.19
C GLN A 102 10.01 13.88 2.01
N TYR A 103 10.53 12.84 2.64
CA TYR A 103 11.72 12.83 3.48
C TYR A 103 12.67 11.67 3.11
N GLY A 104 12.82 11.40 1.81
CA GLY A 104 13.76 10.46 1.23
C GLY A 104 15.21 10.91 1.35
N TRP A 105 16.12 9.96 1.62
CA TRP A 105 17.55 10.23 1.72
C TRP A 105 18.40 9.03 1.25
N SER A 106 19.26 9.24 0.26
CA SER A 106 20.05 8.16 -0.37
C SER A 106 20.98 7.44 0.61
N GLY A 107 20.96 6.10 0.51
CA GLY A 107 21.76 5.22 1.35
C GLY A 107 21.35 5.18 2.83
N GLU A 108 20.25 5.86 3.19
CA GLU A 108 19.73 5.87 4.54
C GLU A 108 19.21 4.48 4.93
N LYS A 109 19.38 4.17 6.20
CA LYS A 109 18.77 3.04 6.91
C LYS A 109 17.89 3.59 8.01
N THR A 110 17.10 2.72 8.64
CA THR A 110 16.24 3.08 9.78
C THR A 110 16.96 3.88 10.88
N ASP A 111 18.20 3.54 11.23
CA ASP A 111 18.98 4.28 12.24
C ASP A 111 19.33 5.72 11.83
N GLY A 112 19.55 5.96 10.54
CA GLY A 112 19.79 7.29 9.97
C GLY A 112 18.58 8.18 10.13
N PHE A 113 17.41 7.67 9.72
CA PHE A 113 16.17 8.41 9.83
C PHE A 113 15.82 8.71 11.28
N LEU A 114 15.93 7.72 12.16
CA LEU A 114 15.66 7.87 13.59
C LEU A 114 16.46 9.03 14.23
N ARG A 115 17.73 9.22 13.82
CA ARG A 115 18.58 10.32 14.32
C ARG A 115 18.12 11.70 13.85
N ARG A 116 17.61 11.82 12.62
CA ARG A 116 17.27 13.13 12.02
C ARG A 116 15.79 13.46 12.05
N MET A 117 14.90 12.49 12.24
CA MET A 117 13.44 12.66 12.08
C MET A 117 12.85 13.77 12.94
N GLU A 118 13.46 14.07 14.09
CA GLU A 118 13.00 15.16 14.95
C GLU A 118 13.16 16.53 14.31
N LYS A 119 14.33 16.79 13.71
CA LYS A 119 14.63 18.08 13.08
C LYS A 119 14.02 18.17 11.70
N ASP A 120 14.11 17.07 10.94
CA ASP A 120 13.82 17.11 9.51
C ASP A 120 12.35 16.83 9.19
N CYS A 121 11.65 16.02 10.00
CA CYS A 121 10.29 15.59 9.71
C CYS A 121 9.29 16.12 10.75
N LEU A 122 9.51 15.85 12.04
CA LEU A 122 8.58 16.22 13.12
C LEU A 122 8.44 17.73 13.32
N THR A 123 9.45 18.53 12.96
CA THR A 123 9.35 20.01 12.93
C THR A 123 8.20 20.51 12.05
N PHE A 124 7.82 19.75 11.02
CA PHE A 124 6.71 20.08 10.12
C PHE A 124 5.38 19.47 10.55
N GLU A 125 5.34 18.91 11.77
CA GLU A 125 4.15 18.42 12.45
C GLU A 125 3.30 17.49 11.56
N PRO A 126 3.82 16.40 10.97
CA PRO A 126 2.99 15.50 10.19
C PRO A 126 1.86 14.91 11.05
N THR A 127 0.72 14.59 10.45
CA THR A 127 -0.40 13.91 11.13
C THR A 127 -0.54 12.44 10.71
N VAL A 128 0.08 12.09 9.58
CA VAL A 128 0.22 10.74 9.04
C VAL A 128 1.63 10.58 8.48
N ALA A 129 2.26 9.42 8.65
CA ALA A 129 3.55 9.10 8.06
C ALA A 129 3.55 7.73 7.39
N THR A 130 4.14 7.63 6.20
CA THR A 130 4.53 6.35 5.59
C THR A 130 6.04 6.14 5.74
N LEU A 131 6.44 4.88 5.84
CA LEU A 131 7.84 4.48 5.97
C LEU A 131 8.19 3.43 4.91
N ALA A 132 9.29 3.63 4.17
CA ALA A 132 9.79 2.69 3.17
C ALA A 132 11.30 2.48 3.40
N TYR A 133 11.65 1.58 4.32
CA TYR A 133 13.03 1.18 4.63
C TYR A 133 13.20 -0.34 4.55
N GLY A 134 14.44 -0.81 4.57
CA GLY A 134 14.76 -2.24 4.51
C GLY A 134 15.80 -2.60 3.43
N MET A 135 15.86 -1.85 2.32
CA MET A 135 16.79 -2.15 1.23
C MET A 135 18.24 -2.00 1.69
N ASN A 136 18.61 -0.83 2.21
CA ASN A 136 19.93 -0.61 2.79
C ASN A 136 20.13 -1.36 4.12
N ASP A 137 19.06 -1.57 4.90
CA ASP A 137 19.09 -2.29 6.17
C ASP A 137 19.40 -3.77 6.00
N SER A 138 19.09 -4.36 4.83
CA SER A 138 19.49 -5.72 4.46
C SER A 138 21.01 -5.89 4.38
N ARG A 139 21.74 -4.77 4.17
CA ARG A 139 23.18 -4.72 3.92
C ARG A 139 23.64 -5.56 2.73
N TYR A 140 22.74 -5.87 1.80
CA TYR A 140 23.04 -6.59 0.56
C TYR A 140 23.76 -7.93 0.80
N ARG A 141 23.25 -8.71 1.76
CA ARG A 141 23.80 -10.01 2.17
C ARG A 141 22.68 -10.97 2.57
N PRO A 142 22.96 -12.28 2.76
CA PRO A 142 21.98 -13.21 3.31
C PRO A 142 21.47 -12.76 4.68
N PHE A 143 20.23 -13.12 5.01
CA PHE A 143 19.63 -12.79 6.30
C PHE A 143 20.44 -13.33 7.46
N ASP A 144 20.54 -12.54 8.53
CA ASP A 144 20.93 -13.03 9.84
C ASP A 144 20.08 -12.37 10.92
N VAL A 145 19.86 -13.12 12.01
CA VAL A 145 18.97 -12.72 13.11
C VAL A 145 19.44 -11.46 13.84
N THR A 146 20.75 -11.20 13.88
CA THR A 146 21.29 -10.01 14.56
C THR A 146 20.92 -8.76 13.77
N ASN A 147 21.02 -8.82 12.45
CA ASN A 147 20.61 -7.74 11.57
C ASN A 147 19.09 -7.56 11.55
N GLY A 148 18.34 -8.65 11.56
CA GLY A 148 16.88 -8.62 11.67
C GLY A 148 16.43 -7.90 12.94
N GLN A 149 16.98 -8.26 14.10
CA GLN A 149 16.68 -7.59 15.37
C GLN A 149 17.07 -6.11 15.33
N TRP A 150 18.26 -5.80 14.79
CA TRP A 150 18.70 -4.42 14.64
C TRP A 150 17.71 -3.58 13.81
N TYR A 151 17.20 -4.14 12.71
CA TYR A 151 16.19 -3.47 11.89
C TYR A 151 14.86 -3.32 12.64
N GLU A 152 14.38 -4.37 13.30
CA GLU A 152 13.15 -4.34 14.12
C GLU A 152 13.21 -3.23 15.19
N ASP A 153 14.31 -3.15 15.93
CA ASP A 153 14.48 -2.21 17.03
C ASP A 153 14.40 -0.75 16.53
N HIS A 154 15.10 -0.43 15.44
CA HIS A 154 15.10 0.92 14.88
C HIS A 154 13.77 1.25 14.21
N TYR A 155 13.17 0.30 13.50
CA TYR A 155 11.89 0.55 12.85
C TYR A 155 10.77 0.78 13.88
N SER A 156 10.74 -0.04 14.94
CA SER A 156 9.84 0.15 16.10
C SER A 156 10.07 1.48 16.80
N ALA A 157 11.33 1.90 16.99
CA ALA A 157 11.65 3.18 17.61
C ALA A 157 11.15 4.38 16.78
N ILE A 158 11.25 4.32 15.46
CA ILE A 158 10.68 5.34 14.56
C ILE A 158 9.16 5.40 14.73
N VAL A 159 8.48 4.24 14.67
CA VAL A 159 7.02 4.16 14.81
C VAL A 159 6.56 4.73 16.15
N ARG A 160 7.19 4.31 17.26
CA ARG A 160 6.90 4.83 18.61
C ARG A 160 7.09 6.33 18.69
N LYS A 161 8.19 6.87 18.14
CA LYS A 161 8.45 8.32 18.14
C LYS A 161 7.40 9.12 17.36
N PHE A 162 6.87 8.56 16.26
CA PHE A 162 5.72 9.15 15.57
C PHE A 162 4.44 9.08 16.40
N LYS A 163 4.14 7.93 17.00
CA LYS A 163 2.95 7.74 17.87
C LYS A 163 2.96 8.66 19.08
N ASP A 164 4.11 8.86 19.71
CA ASP A 164 4.31 9.79 20.84
C ASP A 164 3.99 11.26 20.46
N LYS A 165 4.00 11.57 19.15
CA LYS A 165 3.61 12.87 18.59
C LYS A 165 2.19 12.86 17.99
N GLY A 166 1.41 11.81 18.20
CA GLY A 166 0.04 11.68 17.70
C GLY A 166 -0.05 11.40 16.20
N VAL A 167 1.03 10.96 15.56
CA VAL A 167 1.09 10.68 14.12
C VAL A 167 0.60 9.25 13.86
N ARG A 168 -0.34 9.08 12.93
CA ARG A 168 -0.74 7.75 12.42
C ARG A 168 0.33 7.24 11.47
N VAL A 169 0.67 5.95 11.53
CA VAL A 169 1.78 5.40 10.75
C VAL A 169 1.31 4.29 9.82
N VAL A 170 1.90 4.26 8.62
CA VAL A 170 1.87 3.14 7.68
C VAL A 170 3.30 2.62 7.51
N VAL A 171 3.60 1.47 8.11
CA VAL A 171 4.88 0.79 7.98
C VAL A 171 4.92 0.07 6.63
N GLY A 172 5.80 0.47 5.73
CA GLY A 172 6.06 -0.23 4.47
C GLY A 172 7.19 -1.25 4.61
N SER A 173 7.08 -2.36 3.89
CA SER A 173 8.22 -3.26 3.69
C SER A 173 9.23 -2.67 2.70
N PRO A 174 10.46 -3.22 2.59
CA PRO A 174 11.27 -2.97 1.39
C PRO A 174 10.60 -3.53 0.13
N GLY A 175 11.08 -3.10 -1.05
CA GLY A 175 10.83 -3.80 -2.32
C GLY A 175 11.74 -5.02 -2.49
N CYS A 176 11.65 -5.70 -3.65
CA CYS A 176 12.56 -6.78 -4.00
C CYS A 176 13.82 -6.28 -4.73
N ALA A 177 14.81 -7.16 -4.89
CA ALA A 177 15.98 -6.93 -5.74
C ALA A 177 15.86 -7.71 -7.06
N GLY A 178 16.10 -7.03 -8.18
CA GLY A 178 16.14 -7.65 -9.52
C GLY A 178 17.54 -8.12 -9.92
N LYS A 179 18.59 -7.53 -9.34
CA LYS A 179 20.00 -7.84 -9.59
C LYS A 179 20.83 -7.66 -8.32
N LEU A 180 22.03 -8.21 -8.29
CA LEU A 180 22.98 -7.93 -7.22
C LEU A 180 23.53 -6.51 -7.36
N ALA A 181 23.48 -5.74 -6.27
CA ALA A 181 24.01 -4.37 -6.20
C ALA A 181 25.54 -4.33 -6.37
N THR A 182 26.05 -4.36 -7.61
CA THR A 182 27.48 -4.58 -7.89
C THR A 182 28.41 -3.48 -7.36
N TRP A 183 27.87 -2.29 -7.07
CA TRP A 183 28.57 -1.17 -6.46
C TRP A 183 28.81 -1.34 -4.95
N VAL A 184 28.08 -2.25 -4.29
CA VAL A 184 28.26 -2.54 -2.86
C VAL A 184 29.37 -3.56 -2.69
N LYS A 185 30.57 -3.10 -2.32
CA LYS A 185 31.77 -3.96 -2.18
C LYS A 185 31.64 -5.04 -1.11
N SER A 186 30.88 -4.76 -0.04
CA SER A 186 30.67 -5.70 1.08
C SER A 186 29.54 -6.69 0.84
N ARG A 187 28.88 -6.66 -0.32
CA ARG A 187 27.78 -7.58 -0.63
C ARG A 187 28.26 -9.03 -0.62
N SER A 188 27.36 -9.96 -0.31
CA SER A 188 27.65 -11.40 -0.34
C SER A 188 26.38 -12.19 -0.62
N GLY A 189 26.50 -13.49 -0.92
CA GLY A 189 25.34 -14.34 -1.23
C GLY A 189 24.81 -14.18 -2.66
N SER A 190 23.83 -15.02 -2.99
CA SER A 190 23.11 -15.04 -4.26
C SER A 190 21.98 -13.99 -4.30
N LEU A 191 21.42 -13.72 -5.48
CA LEU A 191 20.24 -12.86 -5.61
C LEU A 191 19.03 -13.43 -4.85
N GLN A 192 18.90 -14.76 -4.81
CA GLN A 192 17.85 -15.41 -4.03
C GLN A 192 18.05 -15.17 -2.53
N ASP A 193 19.29 -15.25 -2.02
CA ASP A 193 19.59 -14.95 -0.61
C ASP A 193 19.23 -13.50 -0.24
N HIS A 194 19.43 -12.55 -1.17
CA HIS A 194 19.06 -11.15 -0.97
C HIS A 194 17.55 -10.98 -0.89
N ASN A 195 16.80 -11.60 -1.82
CA ASN A 195 15.34 -11.54 -1.79
C ASN A 195 14.74 -12.29 -0.59
N LEU A 196 15.34 -13.39 -0.13
CA LEU A 196 14.95 -14.06 1.11
C LEU A 196 15.18 -13.16 2.32
N ASN A 197 16.27 -12.39 2.35
CA ASN A 197 16.50 -11.38 3.39
C ASN A 197 15.46 -10.25 3.33
N LEU A 198 15.20 -9.68 2.16
CA LEU A 198 14.19 -8.63 1.99
C LEU A 198 12.78 -9.13 2.38
N CYS A 199 12.45 -10.38 2.07
CA CYS A 199 11.22 -11.03 2.53
C CYS A 199 11.19 -11.20 4.06
N ALA A 200 12.31 -11.56 4.70
CA ALA A 200 12.39 -11.63 6.15
C ALA A 200 12.23 -10.24 6.81
N LEU A 201 12.80 -9.19 6.22
CA LEU A 201 12.61 -7.81 6.70
C LEU A 201 11.18 -7.32 6.47
N ARG A 202 10.50 -7.75 5.40
CA ARG A 202 9.06 -7.54 5.19
C ARG A 202 8.26 -8.16 6.34
N ASP A 203 8.54 -9.41 6.71
CA ASP A 203 7.82 -10.09 7.79
C ASP A 203 8.10 -9.44 9.16
N ILE A 204 9.33 -8.96 9.40
CA ILE A 204 9.64 -8.14 10.58
C ILE A 204 8.84 -6.83 10.56
N ALA A 205 8.69 -6.18 9.41
CA ALA A 205 7.88 -4.96 9.29
C ALA A 205 6.38 -5.21 9.57
N ILE A 206 5.85 -6.39 9.21
CA ILE A 206 4.52 -6.84 9.66
C ILE A 206 4.48 -6.94 11.19
N ASP A 207 5.46 -7.59 11.80
CA ASP A 207 5.50 -7.75 13.25
C ASP A 207 5.59 -6.39 13.97
N VAL A 208 6.35 -5.44 13.45
CA VAL A 208 6.40 -4.06 13.98
C VAL A 208 5.02 -3.41 13.86
N ALA A 209 4.35 -3.52 12.71
CA ALA A 209 3.03 -2.93 12.51
C ALA A 209 1.99 -3.53 13.47
N GLU A 210 1.99 -4.84 13.67
CA GLU A 210 1.10 -5.53 14.61
C GLU A 210 1.40 -5.18 16.07
N LYS A 211 2.68 -5.19 16.48
CA LYS A 211 3.10 -4.87 17.86
C LYS A 211 2.78 -3.44 18.23
N GLU A 212 2.96 -2.52 17.29
CA GLU A 212 2.73 -1.10 17.50
C GLU A 212 1.31 -0.66 17.11
N ASP A 213 0.42 -1.56 16.70
CA ASP A 213 -0.97 -1.26 16.30
C ASP A 213 -1.04 -0.12 15.26
N VAL A 214 -0.31 -0.28 14.16
CA VAL A 214 -0.27 0.66 13.03
C VAL A 214 -0.54 -0.08 11.70
N ARG A 215 -0.75 0.67 10.61
CA ARG A 215 -1.01 0.07 9.31
C ARG A 215 0.28 -0.52 8.72
N PHE A 216 0.12 -1.52 7.86
CA PHE A 216 1.21 -2.11 7.08
C PHE A 216 0.95 -1.97 5.58
N ALA A 217 2.00 -1.67 4.80
CA ALA A 217 2.00 -1.66 3.34
C ALA A 217 3.01 -2.69 2.80
N ASP A 218 2.49 -3.69 2.08
CA ASP A 218 3.31 -4.74 1.50
C ASP A 218 3.83 -4.34 0.13
N ILE A 219 5.08 -3.88 0.07
CA ILE A 219 5.75 -3.55 -1.20
C ILE A 219 6.44 -4.78 -1.76
N PHE A 220 7.05 -5.60 -0.91
CA PHE A 220 7.93 -6.69 -1.33
C PHE A 220 7.19 -7.73 -2.15
N TRP A 221 6.09 -8.27 -1.62
CA TRP A 221 5.43 -9.42 -2.23
C TRP A 221 4.82 -9.14 -3.61
N PRO A 222 4.03 -8.05 -3.82
CA PRO A 222 3.54 -7.72 -5.15
C PRO A 222 4.67 -7.36 -6.11
N MET A 223 5.71 -6.66 -5.64
CA MET A 223 6.85 -6.30 -6.48
C MET A 223 7.68 -7.50 -6.90
N TYR A 224 7.88 -8.47 -6.01
CA TYR A 224 8.57 -9.72 -6.34
C TYR A 224 7.79 -10.55 -7.34
N GLN A 225 6.46 -10.64 -7.20
CA GLN A 225 5.61 -11.29 -8.19
C GLN A 225 5.72 -10.61 -9.57
N ALA A 226 5.64 -9.28 -9.60
CA ALA A 226 5.81 -8.52 -10.84
C ALA A 226 7.21 -8.71 -11.43
N GLN A 227 8.27 -8.70 -10.63
CA GLN A 227 9.65 -8.92 -11.08
C GLN A 227 9.83 -10.29 -11.78
N VAL A 228 9.04 -11.29 -11.40
CA VAL A 228 9.07 -12.63 -12.02
C VAL A 228 8.20 -12.70 -13.28
N PHE A 229 6.99 -12.14 -13.25
CA PHE A 229 6.00 -12.34 -14.32
C PHE A 229 5.97 -11.25 -15.39
N ALA A 230 6.31 -10.00 -15.04
CA ALA A 230 6.21 -8.86 -15.95
C ALA A 230 7.03 -9.03 -17.25
N PRO A 231 8.26 -9.60 -17.24
CA PRO A 231 9.00 -9.81 -18.48
C PRO A 231 8.23 -10.66 -19.51
N GLY A 232 7.53 -11.70 -19.06
CA GLY A 232 6.68 -12.52 -19.93
C GLY A 232 5.38 -11.83 -20.35
N GLN A 233 4.77 -11.04 -19.45
CA GLN A 233 3.56 -10.28 -19.73
C GLN A 233 3.78 -9.14 -20.74
N HIS A 234 4.99 -8.59 -20.79
CA HIS A 234 5.34 -7.42 -21.59
C HIS A 234 6.31 -7.72 -22.74
N GLU A 235 6.49 -8.99 -23.10
CA GLU A 235 7.30 -9.42 -24.26
C GLU A 235 8.75 -8.91 -24.20
N ALA A 236 9.34 -8.90 -23.00
CA ALA A 236 10.70 -8.44 -22.78
C ALA A 236 11.74 -9.30 -23.52
N THR A 237 12.79 -8.66 -24.03
CA THR A 237 13.94 -9.33 -24.66
C THR A 237 15.24 -8.94 -23.96
N GLU A 238 16.37 -9.53 -24.35
CA GLU A 238 17.68 -9.12 -23.82
C GLU A 238 18.04 -7.68 -24.22
N GLU A 239 17.63 -7.24 -25.42
CA GLU A 239 17.84 -5.88 -25.93
C GLU A 239 16.85 -4.87 -25.35
N ASN A 240 15.66 -5.31 -24.96
CA ASN A 240 14.62 -4.50 -24.34
C ASN A 240 14.05 -5.20 -23.11
N PRO A 241 14.82 -5.22 -21.99
CA PRO A 241 14.37 -5.89 -20.78
C PRO A 241 13.24 -5.11 -20.10
N TYR A 242 12.45 -5.80 -19.28
CA TYR A 242 11.44 -5.19 -18.41
C TYR A 242 11.88 -5.35 -16.95
N GLU A 243 12.35 -4.28 -16.33
CA GLU A 243 13.10 -4.29 -15.09
C GLU A 243 12.32 -3.62 -13.95
N VAL A 244 11.40 -4.36 -13.33
CA VAL A 244 10.52 -3.87 -12.25
C VAL A 244 11.32 -3.25 -11.09
N ALA A 245 12.41 -3.88 -10.65
CA ALA A 245 13.31 -3.38 -9.62
C ALA A 245 14.37 -2.39 -10.14
N GLY A 246 14.26 -1.95 -11.40
CA GLY A 246 15.18 -1.04 -12.07
C GLY A 246 16.40 -1.73 -12.67
N SER A 247 17.11 -0.98 -13.52
CA SER A 247 18.24 -1.49 -14.30
C SER A 247 19.46 -1.87 -13.47
N ASP A 248 19.61 -1.26 -12.30
CA ASP A 248 20.62 -1.63 -11.31
C ASP A 248 20.13 -2.72 -10.34
N GLY A 249 18.86 -3.11 -10.46
CA GLY A 249 18.18 -4.12 -9.66
C GLY A 249 17.73 -3.67 -8.28
N ILE A 250 17.90 -2.38 -7.93
CA ILE A 250 17.61 -1.83 -6.61
C ILE A 250 16.68 -0.60 -6.68
N HIS A 251 16.85 0.28 -7.68
CA HIS A 251 16.12 1.54 -7.82
C HIS A 251 15.07 1.46 -8.94
N PRO A 252 13.80 1.23 -8.61
CA PRO A 252 12.75 1.01 -9.60
C PRO A 252 12.53 2.20 -10.54
N GLY A 253 12.07 1.90 -11.76
CA GLY A 253 11.45 2.86 -12.68
C GLY A 253 9.96 3.08 -12.39
N TRP A 254 9.26 3.78 -13.30
CA TRP A 254 7.86 4.16 -13.08
C TRP A 254 6.95 2.96 -12.80
N ALA A 255 7.15 1.84 -13.49
CA ALA A 255 6.32 0.66 -13.28
C ALA A 255 6.44 0.08 -11.86
N GLY A 256 7.67 -0.02 -11.33
CA GLY A 256 7.87 -0.46 -9.94
C GLY A 256 7.38 0.57 -8.91
N HIS A 257 7.52 1.87 -9.20
CA HIS A 257 6.97 2.93 -8.35
C HIS A 257 5.43 2.94 -8.30
N VAL A 258 4.74 2.46 -9.35
CA VAL A 258 3.27 2.23 -9.30
C VAL A 258 2.92 1.17 -8.27
N ILE A 259 3.67 0.06 -8.18
CA ILE A 259 3.44 -1.00 -7.18
C ILE A 259 3.60 -0.42 -5.76
N MET A 260 4.63 0.40 -5.55
CA MET A 260 4.85 1.07 -4.27
C MET A 260 3.71 2.01 -3.91
N ALA A 261 3.28 2.87 -4.84
CA ALA A 261 2.17 3.79 -4.63
C ALA A 261 0.85 3.05 -4.38
N TRP A 262 0.57 1.99 -5.14
CA TRP A 262 -0.59 1.12 -4.96
C TRP A 262 -0.61 0.51 -3.55
N SER A 263 0.53 0.00 -3.08
CA SER A 263 0.66 -0.60 -1.75
C SER A 263 0.33 0.41 -0.65
N PHE A 264 0.90 1.63 -0.72
CA PHE A 264 0.64 2.66 0.29
C PHE A 264 -0.77 3.24 0.24
N LEU A 265 -1.31 3.53 -0.94
CA LEU A 265 -2.67 4.06 -1.10
C LEU A 265 -3.69 3.09 -0.53
N ARG A 266 -3.59 1.80 -0.88
CA ARG A 266 -4.46 0.77 -0.31
C ARG A 266 -4.31 0.66 1.20
N SER A 267 -3.09 0.63 1.73
CA SER A 267 -2.87 0.53 3.17
C SER A 267 -3.33 1.75 3.99
N MET A 268 -3.50 2.90 3.33
CA MET A 268 -4.18 4.07 3.90
C MET A 268 -5.72 3.97 3.82
N GLY A 269 -6.26 2.88 3.28
CA GLY A 269 -7.70 2.60 3.17
C GLY A 269 -8.39 3.29 2.00
N LEU A 270 -7.64 3.73 0.98
CA LEU A 270 -8.23 4.24 -0.27
C LEU A 270 -8.81 3.06 -1.04
N ASP A 271 -10.09 3.15 -1.39
CA ASP A 271 -10.84 2.05 -1.98
C ASP A 271 -10.93 2.13 -3.50
N GLY A 272 -10.58 3.26 -4.13
CA GLY A 272 -10.64 3.42 -5.58
C GLY A 272 -12.02 3.67 -6.18
N GLU A 273 -13.06 3.87 -5.36
CA GLU A 273 -14.38 4.28 -5.84
C GLU A 273 -14.33 5.75 -6.27
N ILE A 274 -13.90 6.01 -7.51
CA ILE A 274 -13.83 7.36 -8.08
C ILE A 274 -15.24 7.89 -8.31
N GLY A 275 -16.07 7.10 -8.98
CA GLY A 275 -17.48 7.39 -9.17
C GLY A 275 -18.19 6.40 -10.09
N THR A 276 -19.53 6.39 -10.04
CA THR A 276 -20.38 5.62 -10.94
C THR A 276 -21.38 6.55 -11.63
N ILE A 277 -21.46 6.45 -12.95
CA ILE A 277 -22.45 7.10 -13.79
C ILE A 277 -23.48 6.05 -14.20
N HIS A 278 -24.74 6.29 -13.90
CA HIS A 278 -25.86 5.44 -14.28
C HIS A 278 -26.69 6.15 -15.34
N VAL A 279 -26.96 5.47 -16.45
CA VAL A 279 -27.79 5.98 -17.53
C VAL A 279 -28.81 4.92 -17.89
N ASN A 280 -30.07 5.33 -18.02
CA ASN A 280 -31.14 4.49 -18.56
C ASN A 280 -31.63 5.14 -19.85
N LEU A 281 -31.39 4.46 -20.98
CA LEU A 281 -31.73 4.94 -22.31
C LEU A 281 -33.22 4.87 -22.61
N HIS A 282 -33.94 3.93 -21.97
CA HIS A 282 -35.39 3.78 -22.15
C HIS A 282 -36.15 4.96 -21.53
N ASP A 283 -35.86 5.25 -20.27
CA ASP A 283 -36.51 6.29 -19.47
C ASP A 283 -35.88 7.68 -19.70
N LYS A 284 -34.77 7.73 -20.43
CA LYS A 284 -33.97 8.94 -20.71
C LYS A 284 -33.55 9.66 -19.43
N THR A 285 -33.11 8.88 -18.44
CA THR A 285 -32.63 9.40 -17.15
C THR A 285 -31.17 9.08 -16.95
N ALA A 286 -30.46 9.97 -16.27
CA ALA A 286 -29.08 9.72 -15.85
C ALA A 286 -28.87 10.21 -14.41
N SER A 287 -27.97 9.56 -13.69
CA SER A 287 -27.52 9.95 -12.37
C SER A 287 -26.03 9.67 -12.20
N ALA A 288 -25.41 10.33 -11.24
CA ALA A 288 -23.99 10.19 -10.95
C ALA A 288 -23.78 10.13 -9.44
N SER A 289 -22.79 9.35 -9.00
CA SER A 289 -22.42 9.24 -7.59
C SER A 289 -21.72 10.50 -7.05
N ASP A 290 -21.51 10.54 -5.74
CA ASP A 290 -20.80 11.62 -5.04
C ASP A 290 -19.49 12.03 -5.73
N GLY A 291 -19.29 13.34 -5.86
CA GLY A 291 -18.17 13.93 -6.60
C GLY A 291 -18.49 14.26 -8.05
N HIS A 292 -19.67 13.90 -8.55
CA HIS A 292 -20.10 14.10 -9.93
C HIS A 292 -21.54 14.64 -9.99
N SER A 293 -21.86 15.44 -11.00
CA SER A 293 -23.22 15.90 -11.30
C SER A 293 -23.56 15.65 -12.76
N VAL A 294 -24.79 15.23 -13.02
CA VAL A 294 -25.37 15.21 -14.37
C VAL A 294 -25.89 16.61 -14.66
N ASP A 295 -25.32 17.25 -15.67
CA ASP A 295 -25.69 18.62 -16.05
C ASP A 295 -26.77 18.59 -17.15
N ALA A 296 -26.67 17.65 -18.09
CA ALA A 296 -27.65 17.44 -19.15
C ALA A 296 -27.61 16.01 -19.68
N PHE A 297 -28.76 15.48 -20.08
CA PHE A 297 -28.88 14.23 -20.82
C PHE A 297 -30.05 14.32 -21.80
N ASP A 298 -29.83 14.09 -23.09
CA ASP A 298 -30.87 14.17 -24.12
C ASP A 298 -31.37 12.80 -24.63
N GLY A 299 -30.78 11.72 -24.11
CA GLY A 299 -31.03 10.34 -24.52
C GLY A 299 -29.85 9.71 -25.28
N ASN A 300 -28.95 10.51 -25.87
CA ASN A 300 -27.77 10.02 -26.58
C ASN A 300 -26.47 10.68 -26.07
N GLU A 301 -26.54 11.94 -25.65
CA GLU A 301 -25.41 12.72 -25.16
C GLU A 301 -25.61 13.07 -23.68
N LEU A 302 -24.61 12.75 -22.86
CA LEU A 302 -24.57 13.01 -21.43
C LEU A 302 -23.44 14.01 -21.13
N THR A 303 -23.79 15.11 -20.46
CA THR A 303 -22.83 16.08 -19.93
C THR A 303 -22.74 15.94 -18.42
N ILE A 304 -21.51 15.76 -17.92
CA ILE A 304 -21.23 15.65 -16.49
C ILE A 304 -20.19 16.67 -16.05
N THR A 305 -20.35 17.18 -14.83
CA THR A 305 -19.31 17.92 -14.11
C THR A 305 -18.75 17.01 -13.02
N SER A 306 -17.41 16.94 -12.92
CA SER A 306 -16.73 16.05 -11.98
C SER A 306 -15.72 16.81 -11.13
N ARG A 307 -15.64 16.45 -9.85
CA ARG A 307 -14.65 16.95 -8.89
C ARG A 307 -13.66 15.88 -8.45
N ARG A 308 -13.92 14.61 -8.77
CA ARG A 308 -13.03 13.47 -8.51
C ARG A 308 -12.63 12.86 -9.83
N TYR A 309 -11.34 12.74 -10.07
CA TYR A 309 -10.81 12.33 -11.37
C TYR A 309 -10.31 10.89 -11.27
N PRO A 310 -10.50 10.06 -12.29
CA PRO A 310 -9.73 8.84 -12.40
C PRO A 310 -8.26 9.17 -12.63
N VAL A 311 -7.37 8.29 -12.18
CA VAL A 311 -5.97 8.31 -12.57
C VAL A 311 -5.88 8.10 -14.08
N CYS A 312 -5.22 9.04 -14.75
CA CYS A 312 -4.99 9.01 -16.18
C CYS A 312 -3.49 8.80 -16.41
N ALA A 313 -3.12 7.69 -17.03
CA ALA A 313 -1.74 7.38 -17.36
C ALA A 313 -1.63 7.04 -18.85
N ASP A 314 -0.74 7.76 -19.53
CA ASP A 314 -0.37 7.52 -20.91
C ASP A 314 0.95 6.74 -21.01
N GLY A 315 1.45 6.58 -22.23
CA GLY A 315 2.69 5.88 -22.52
C GLY A 315 2.51 4.42 -22.95
N ASN A 316 3.66 3.81 -23.24
CA ASN A 316 3.75 2.46 -23.78
C ASN A 316 3.42 1.40 -22.71
N LEU A 317 2.55 0.46 -23.04
CA LEU A 317 2.16 -0.62 -22.14
C LEU A 317 3.27 -1.65 -21.89
N HIS A 318 4.31 -1.68 -22.71
CA HIS A 318 5.41 -2.66 -22.64
C HIS A 318 6.74 -2.02 -22.18
N ASP A 319 6.68 -0.86 -21.55
CA ASP A 319 7.84 -0.09 -21.09
C ASP A 319 7.77 0.06 -19.56
N ASP A 320 8.77 -0.41 -18.84
CA ASP A 320 8.86 -0.30 -17.38
C ASP A 320 9.12 1.15 -16.92
N GLY A 321 9.47 2.04 -17.85
CA GLY A 321 9.44 3.49 -17.73
C GLY A 321 8.03 4.11 -17.83
N SER A 322 6.96 3.33 -17.98
CA SER A 322 5.58 3.84 -18.05
C SER A 322 4.78 3.57 -16.77
N ILE A 323 4.09 4.60 -16.27
CA ILE A 323 3.07 4.46 -15.21
C ILE A 323 1.93 3.55 -15.71
N ARG A 324 1.49 3.73 -16.96
CA ARG A 324 0.41 2.93 -17.55
C ARG A 324 0.78 1.45 -17.62
N SER A 325 2.03 1.13 -17.95
CA SER A 325 2.53 -0.25 -17.88
C SER A 325 2.52 -0.77 -16.43
N GLY A 326 3.03 0.02 -15.48
CA GLY A 326 3.01 -0.32 -14.05
C GLY A 326 1.63 -0.63 -13.49
N MET A 327 0.60 0.07 -13.97
CA MET A 327 -0.80 -0.15 -13.58
C MET A 327 -1.34 -1.53 -13.97
N THR A 328 -0.63 -2.28 -14.82
CA THR A 328 -0.98 -3.67 -15.19
C THR A 328 -0.32 -4.71 -14.28
N LEU A 329 0.70 -4.33 -13.51
CA LEU A 329 1.47 -5.24 -12.64
C LEU A 329 0.77 -5.54 -11.31
N VAL A 330 -0.23 -4.73 -10.98
CA VAL A 330 -1.11 -4.84 -9.82
C VAL A 330 -2.54 -4.55 -10.30
N PRO A 331 -3.58 -4.98 -9.57
CA PRO A 331 -4.97 -4.65 -9.90
C PRO A 331 -5.30 -3.17 -9.63
N PHE A 332 -4.58 -2.25 -10.28
CA PHE A 332 -4.64 -0.82 -9.99
C PHE A 332 -6.01 -0.24 -10.33
N HIS A 333 -6.58 -0.62 -11.47
CA HIS A 333 -7.91 -0.17 -11.87
C HIS A 333 -8.99 -0.68 -10.92
N GLU A 334 -8.88 -1.95 -10.54
CA GLU A 334 -9.82 -2.63 -9.67
C GLU A 334 -9.72 -2.15 -8.23
N ASP A 335 -8.55 -1.72 -7.74
CA ASP A 335 -8.36 -1.31 -6.36
C ASP A 335 -8.38 0.20 -6.14
N LEU A 336 -7.97 1.01 -7.12
CA LEU A 336 -7.71 2.44 -6.92
C LEU A 336 -8.36 3.35 -7.96
N ASN A 337 -8.88 2.83 -9.07
CA ASN A 337 -9.25 3.67 -10.20
C ASN A 337 -10.53 3.21 -10.92
N ARG A 338 -11.62 3.03 -10.17
CA ARG A 338 -12.94 2.66 -10.70
C ARG A 338 -13.78 3.90 -10.97
N PHE A 339 -13.85 4.30 -12.23
CA PHE A 339 -14.79 5.31 -12.72
C PHE A 339 -15.75 4.65 -13.71
N VAL A 340 -16.91 4.22 -13.21
CA VAL A 340 -17.74 3.21 -13.86
C VAL A 340 -18.91 3.85 -14.61
N LEU A 341 -19.18 3.42 -15.83
CA LEU A 341 -20.43 3.69 -16.55
C LEU A 341 -21.29 2.43 -16.55
N LYS A 342 -22.50 2.54 -15.99
CA LYS A 342 -23.58 1.55 -16.10
C LYS A 342 -24.68 2.09 -17.00
N LEU A 343 -25.01 1.35 -18.04
CA LEU A 343 -25.99 1.78 -19.03
C LEU A 343 -27.06 0.68 -19.18
N GLU A 344 -28.30 1.04 -18.85
CA GLU A 344 -29.48 0.24 -19.16
C GLU A 344 -29.94 0.56 -20.57
N VAL A 345 -29.80 -0.42 -21.46
CA VAL A 345 -30.11 -0.30 -22.88
C VAL A 345 -31.42 -1.01 -23.22
N PRO A 346 -32.20 -0.52 -24.20
CA PRO A 346 -33.51 -1.08 -24.53
C PRO A 346 -33.43 -2.41 -25.27
N ASP A 347 -32.35 -2.63 -26.03
CA ASP A 347 -32.21 -3.76 -26.94
C ASP A 347 -30.90 -4.52 -26.69
N ALA A 348 -30.90 -5.81 -27.01
CA ALA A 348 -29.66 -6.56 -27.09
C ALA A 348 -28.85 -6.08 -28.31
N GLY A 349 -27.55 -5.91 -28.17
CA GLY A 349 -26.71 -5.46 -29.28
C GLY A 349 -25.35 -4.95 -28.83
N ARG A 350 -24.68 -4.26 -29.75
CA ARG A 350 -23.45 -3.52 -29.49
C ARG A 350 -23.74 -2.03 -29.54
N TYR A 351 -23.17 -1.30 -28.60
CA TYR A 351 -23.32 0.14 -28.46
C TYR A 351 -21.94 0.77 -28.51
N ARG A 352 -21.86 1.86 -29.27
CA ARG A 352 -20.65 2.68 -29.36
C ARG A 352 -20.69 3.74 -28.28
N ILE A 353 -19.75 3.67 -27.34
CA ILE A 353 -19.53 4.71 -26.32
C ILE A 353 -18.39 5.59 -26.80
N THR A 354 -18.62 6.90 -26.82
CA THR A 354 -17.62 7.90 -27.17
C THR A 354 -17.33 8.74 -25.92
N TRP A 355 -16.07 8.93 -25.58
CA TRP A 355 -15.66 9.73 -24.44
C TRP A 355 -14.41 10.55 -24.78
N GLY A 356 -14.58 11.87 -24.87
CA GLY A 356 -13.57 12.72 -25.49
C GLY A 356 -13.46 12.42 -26.99
N GLU A 357 -12.24 12.23 -27.48
CA GLU A 357 -11.97 11.97 -28.90
C GLU A 357 -11.96 10.47 -29.25
N THR A 358 -12.10 9.60 -28.25
CA THR A 358 -11.99 8.15 -28.40
C THR A 358 -13.36 7.48 -28.35
N ALA A 359 -13.51 6.37 -29.07
CA ALA A 359 -14.74 5.58 -29.07
C ALA A 359 -14.45 4.09 -29.03
N ARG A 360 -15.29 3.35 -28.31
CA ARG A 360 -15.23 1.89 -28.20
C ARG A 360 -16.62 1.28 -28.27
N GLU A 361 -16.67 0.01 -28.64
CA GLU A 361 -17.92 -0.74 -28.70
C GLU A 361 -17.99 -1.76 -27.58
N PHE A 362 -19.14 -1.82 -26.93
CA PHE A 362 -19.45 -2.75 -25.87
C PHE A 362 -20.79 -3.42 -26.15
N THR A 363 -20.96 -4.62 -25.65
CA THR A 363 -22.24 -5.32 -25.63
C THR A 363 -23.19 -4.70 -24.62
N ALA A 364 -24.49 -4.88 -24.84
CA ALA A 364 -25.54 -4.55 -23.87
C ALA A 364 -25.25 -5.14 -22.48
N GLU A 365 -24.71 -6.36 -22.43
CA GLU A 365 -24.40 -7.05 -21.18
C GLU A 365 -23.24 -6.40 -20.44
N GLU A 366 -22.12 -6.09 -21.10
CA GLU A 366 -20.99 -5.38 -20.49
C GLU A 366 -21.41 -4.02 -19.92
N LEU A 367 -22.26 -3.31 -20.66
CA LEU A 367 -22.78 -2.00 -20.27
C LEU A 367 -23.75 -2.06 -19.09
N ALA A 368 -24.59 -3.10 -19.02
CA ALA A 368 -25.48 -3.33 -17.89
C ALA A 368 -24.70 -3.72 -16.62
N HIS A 369 -23.65 -4.54 -16.75
CA HIS A 369 -22.76 -4.88 -15.63
C HIS A 369 -21.95 -3.67 -15.17
N GLY A 370 -21.52 -2.83 -16.11
CA GLY A 370 -20.76 -1.62 -15.89
C GLY A 370 -19.32 -1.73 -16.40
N ILE A 371 -18.89 -0.75 -17.17
CA ILE A 371 -17.53 -0.66 -17.70
C ILE A 371 -16.72 0.36 -16.92
N ASN A 372 -15.44 0.07 -16.63
CA ASN A 372 -14.55 1.07 -16.02
C ASN A 372 -13.99 1.99 -17.11
N LEU A 373 -14.56 3.19 -17.23
CA LEU A 373 -14.19 4.17 -18.24
C LEU A 373 -12.69 4.49 -18.22
N ALA A 374 -12.07 4.58 -17.03
CA ALA A 374 -10.66 4.90 -16.89
C ALA A 374 -9.73 3.81 -17.48
N ARG A 375 -10.17 2.55 -17.46
CA ARG A 375 -9.45 1.42 -18.06
C ARG A 375 -9.65 1.40 -19.57
N GLU A 376 -10.91 1.53 -19.98
CA GLU A 376 -11.30 1.41 -21.39
C GLU A 376 -10.83 2.60 -22.22
N PHE A 377 -10.72 3.79 -21.63
CA PHE A 377 -10.32 5.01 -22.33
C PHE A 377 -9.12 5.66 -21.63
N PRO A 378 -7.89 5.17 -21.90
CA PRO A 378 -6.66 5.71 -21.30
C PRO A 378 -6.45 7.20 -21.63
N GLU A 379 -6.79 7.59 -22.86
CA GLU A 379 -6.89 8.98 -23.29
C GLU A 379 -8.36 9.40 -23.20
N ASN A 380 -8.65 10.31 -22.28
CA ASN A 380 -10.00 10.74 -21.97
C ASN A 380 -10.05 12.23 -21.57
N PRO A 381 -11.24 12.82 -21.39
CA PRO A 381 -11.39 14.24 -21.05
C PRO A 381 -10.67 14.70 -19.78
N PHE A 382 -10.31 13.80 -18.85
CA PHE A 382 -9.55 14.16 -17.66
C PHE A 382 -8.03 14.23 -17.92
N SER A 383 -7.51 13.59 -18.97
CA SER A 383 -6.06 13.42 -19.20
C SER A 383 -5.29 14.75 -19.17
N THR A 384 -5.75 15.76 -19.91
CA THR A 384 -5.10 17.09 -19.95
C THR A 384 -5.11 17.80 -18.60
N ALA A 385 -6.17 17.63 -17.81
CA ALA A 385 -6.25 18.26 -16.49
C ALA A 385 -5.42 17.49 -15.46
N PHE A 386 -5.39 16.16 -15.55
CA PHE A 386 -4.56 15.29 -14.72
C PHE A 386 -3.06 15.60 -14.92
N GLN A 387 -2.60 15.72 -16.17
CA GLN A 387 -1.21 16.08 -16.51
C GLN A 387 -0.77 17.48 -16.03
N LYS A 388 -1.70 18.37 -15.66
CA LYS A 388 -1.34 19.67 -15.09
C LYS A 388 -1.05 19.58 -13.59
N VAL A 389 -1.45 18.48 -12.95
CA VAL A 389 -1.24 18.22 -11.52
C VAL A 389 -0.07 17.25 -11.31
N ASP A 390 0.02 16.21 -12.14
CA ASP A 390 1.17 15.27 -12.16
C ASP A 390 2.44 15.89 -12.75
#